data_AF-A0A139H9D7-F1
#
_entry.id   AF-A0A139H9D7-F1
#
_cell.length_a   1.000
_cell.length_b   1.000
_cell.length_c   1.000
_cell.angle_alpha   90.00
_cell.angle_beta   90.00
_cell.angle_gamma   90.00
#
_symmetry.space_group_name_H-M   'P 1'
#
loop_
_entity.id
_entity.type
_entity.pdbx_description
1 polymer ?
#
loop_
_entity_poly.entity_id
_entity_poly.type
_entity_poly.pdbx_seq_one_letter_code
_entity_poly.pdbx_strand_id
1 'polypeptide(L)'
;MGSSSRASRTKKNNSVLKKRVFGPVEQARNERLSAKLLALAKAPKEEKMDVEQEGSKEVAKENEAVADVDMDASTKPTRSKREVKRLQEARAQRQEKKSRKRARNQVAFPKKKKPGKR
;
A
#
# COMPACT_ATOMS: atom_id res chain seq x y z
N MET A 1 -14.23 -27.03 -8.43
CA MET A 1 -13.83 -25.67 -8.86
C MET A 1 -13.29 -24.90 -7.67
N GLY A 2 -12.05 -24.40 -7.74
CA GLY A 2 -11.46 -23.56 -6.69
C GLY A 2 -11.96 -22.12 -6.77
N SER A 3 -11.84 -21.37 -5.66
CA SER A 3 -12.08 -19.93 -5.68
C SER A 3 -11.04 -19.22 -6.54
N SER A 4 -11.47 -18.27 -7.38
CA SER A 4 -10.57 -17.41 -8.16
C SER A 4 -9.57 -16.65 -7.27
N SER A 5 -8.37 -16.38 -7.78
CA SER A 5 -7.38 -15.48 -7.14
C SER A 5 -7.95 -14.09 -6.85
N ARG A 6 -8.94 -13.64 -7.64
CA ARG A 6 -9.60 -12.34 -7.47
C ARG A 6 -10.77 -12.37 -6.49
N ALA A 7 -11.13 -13.54 -5.96
CA ALA A 7 -12.24 -13.68 -5.03
C ALA A 7 -12.02 -12.81 -3.77
N SER A 8 -13.08 -12.13 -3.33
CA SER A 8 -13.01 -11.19 -2.19
C SER A 8 -12.53 -11.87 -0.91
N ARG A 9 -12.94 -13.12 -0.67
CA ARG A 9 -12.52 -13.92 0.49
C ARG A 9 -11.00 -14.14 0.49
N THR A 10 -10.44 -14.58 -0.62
CA THR A 10 -8.99 -14.80 -0.79
C THR A 10 -8.20 -13.51 -0.57
N LYS A 11 -8.64 -12.39 -1.15
CA LYS A 11 -7.98 -11.09 -0.97
C LYS A 11 -7.97 -10.62 0.48
N LYS A 12 -9.10 -10.74 1.18
CA LYS A 12 -9.22 -10.34 2.59
C LYS A 12 -8.35 -11.19 3.49
N ASN A 13 -8.29 -12.51 3.26
CA ASN A 13 -7.44 -13.38 4.06
C ASN A 13 -5.96 -13.07 3.81
N ASN A 14 -5.55 -12.89 2.56
CA ASN A 14 -4.17 -12.56 2.21
C ASN A 14 -3.75 -11.20 2.79
N SER A 15 -4.63 -10.19 2.82
CA SER A 15 -4.30 -8.91 3.44
C SER A 15 -4.12 -9.01 4.95
N VAL A 16 -4.89 -9.87 5.63
CA VAL A 16 -4.70 -10.16 7.06
C VAL A 16 -3.38 -10.88 7.31
N LEU A 17 -3.05 -11.90 6.52
CA LEU A 17 -1.79 -12.63 6.64
C LEU A 17 -0.57 -11.72 6.39
N LYS A 18 -0.65 -10.84 5.39
CA LYS A 18 0.39 -9.85 5.13
C LYS A 18 0.62 -8.93 6.33
N LYS A 19 -0.44 -8.47 6.99
CA LYS A 19 -0.32 -7.57 8.14
C LYS A 19 0.22 -8.25 9.38
N ARG A 20 -0.22 -9.49 9.66
CA ARG A 20 0.06 -10.18 10.93
C ARG A 20 1.32 -11.04 10.90
N VAL A 21 1.58 -11.70 9.77
CA VAL A 21 2.62 -12.72 9.67
C VAL A 21 3.76 -12.22 8.81
N PHE A 22 3.49 -11.91 7.54
CA PHE A 22 4.57 -11.64 6.58
C PHE A 22 5.22 -10.27 6.79
N GLY A 23 4.45 -9.23 7.08
CA GLY A 23 4.97 -7.87 7.30
C GLY A 23 6.01 -7.79 8.42
N PRO A 24 5.69 -8.24 9.66
CA PRO A 24 6.64 -8.21 10.76
C PRO A 24 7.90 -9.07 10.51
N VAL A 25 7.75 -10.22 9.84
CA VAL A 25 8.87 -11.11 9.53
C VAL A 25 9.80 -10.47 8.49
N GLU A 26 9.26 -9.84 7.46
CA GLU A 26 10.04 -9.13 6.45
C GLU A 26 10.75 -7.91 7.05
N GLN A 27 10.09 -7.17 7.94
CA GLN A 27 10.70 -6.06 8.68
C GLN A 27 11.89 -6.52 9.51
N ALA A 28 11.73 -7.55 10.34
CA ALA A 28 12.81 -8.10 11.15
C ALA A 28 13.98 -8.63 10.29
N ARG A 29 13.69 -9.19 9.11
CA ARG A 29 14.73 -9.60 8.15
C ARG A 29 15.49 -8.39 7.62
N ASN A 30 14.79 -7.33 7.25
CA ASN A 30 15.41 -6.11 6.72
C ASN A 30 16.26 -5.40 7.78
N GLU A 31 15.79 -5.34 9.02
CA GLU A 31 16.56 -4.80 10.16
C GLU A 31 17.85 -5.59 10.41
N ARG A 32 17.80 -6.91 10.33
CA ARG A 32 19.00 -7.75 10.47
C ARG A 32 19.98 -7.52 9.33
N LEU A 33 19.49 -7.41 8.10
CA LEU A 33 20.34 -7.17 6.93
C LEU A 33 20.95 -5.77 6.97
N SER A 34 20.19 -4.74 7.34
CA SER A 34 20.71 -3.38 7.47
C SER A 34 21.77 -3.29 8.57
N ALA A 35 21.57 -3.95 9.71
CA ALA A 35 22.58 -4.03 10.77
C ALA A 35 23.88 -4.68 10.28
N LYS A 36 23.79 -5.78 9.51
CA LYS A 36 24.96 -6.44 8.91
C LYS A 36 25.70 -5.53 7.92
N LEU A 37 24.96 -4.81 7.07
CA LEU A 37 25.55 -3.89 6.10
C LEU A 37 26.24 -2.71 6.79
N LEU A 38 25.65 -2.17 7.86
CA LEU A 38 26.28 -1.12 8.66
C LEU A 38 27.53 -1.62 9.40
N ALA A 39 27.52 -2.86 9.89
CA ALA A 39 28.69 -3.47 10.49
C ALA A 39 29.83 -3.65 9.47
N LEU A 40 29.52 -4.10 8.25
CA LEU A 40 30.50 -4.21 7.16
C LEU A 40 31.04 -2.84 6.72
N ALA A 41 30.20 -1.82 6.67
CA ALA A 41 30.64 -0.47 6.30
C ALA A 41 31.55 0.18 7.36
N LYS A 42 31.35 -0.17 8.64
CA LYS A 42 32.18 0.31 9.76
C LYS A 42 33.42 -0.53 10.00
N ALA A 43 33.46 -1.75 9.49
CA ALA A 43 34.66 -2.57 9.55
C ALA A 43 35.81 -1.79 8.88
N PRO A 44 37.01 -1.78 9.47
CA PRO A 44 38.16 -1.24 8.77
C PRO A 44 38.26 -1.92 7.42
N LYS A 45 38.55 -1.16 6.37
CA LYS A 45 38.81 -1.74 5.05
C LYS A 45 40.02 -2.65 5.23
N GLU A 46 39.76 -3.95 5.38
CA GLU A 46 40.82 -4.94 5.37
C GLU A 46 41.64 -4.68 4.11
N GLU A 47 42.95 -4.56 4.27
CA GLU A 47 43.87 -4.49 3.14
C GLU A 47 43.52 -5.66 2.23
N LYS A 48 43.05 -5.34 1.03
CA LYS A 48 42.65 -6.32 0.03
C LYS A 48 43.83 -7.24 -0.18
N MET A 49 43.77 -8.45 0.36
CA MET A 49 44.54 -9.55 -0.20
C MET A 49 44.02 -9.70 -1.62
N ASP A 50 44.88 -9.33 -2.57
CA ASP A 50 44.68 -9.44 -4.01
C ASP A 50 44.27 -10.89 -4.33
N VAL A 51 42.98 -11.11 -4.50
CA VAL A 51 42.47 -12.24 -5.25
C VAL A 51 41.92 -11.62 -6.53
N GLU A 52 42.83 -11.54 -7.50
CA GLU A 52 42.65 -11.17 -8.91
C GLU A 52 41.26 -10.64 -9.27
N GLN A 53 41.09 -9.33 -9.16
CA GLN A 53 40.09 -8.59 -9.94
C GLN A 53 40.79 -8.02 -11.19
N GLU A 54 41.09 -8.87 -12.16
CA GLU A 54 41.22 -8.41 -13.54
C GLU A 54 39.83 -7.97 -14.02
N GLY A 55 39.63 -6.66 -14.19
CA GLY A 55 38.41 -6.13 -14.77
C GLY A 55 38.10 -4.69 -14.38
N SER A 56 38.76 -3.76 -15.07
CA SER A 56 38.35 -2.37 -15.28
C SER A 56 38.21 -1.46 -14.05
N LYS A 57 39.35 -1.00 -13.54
CA LYS A 57 39.48 0.42 -13.17
C LYS A 57 39.75 1.22 -14.45
N GLU A 58 38.71 1.79 -15.05
CA GLU A 58 38.85 2.95 -15.92
C GLU A 58 37.50 3.68 -15.96
N VAL A 59 37.55 5.01 -16.03
CA VAL A 59 36.44 5.96 -16.03
C VAL A 59 35.89 6.36 -14.66
N ALA A 60 36.76 7.01 -13.87
CA ALA A 60 36.32 8.13 -13.05
C ALA A 60 36.36 9.40 -13.90
N LYS A 61 35.20 9.84 -14.42
CA LYS A 61 34.79 11.25 -14.61
C LYS A 61 33.47 11.33 -15.39
N GLU A 62 32.68 12.33 -15.04
CA GLU A 62 31.43 12.78 -15.68
C GLU A 62 30.18 11.98 -15.32
N ASN A 63 29.47 12.43 -14.29
CA ASN A 63 28.02 12.68 -14.29
C ASN A 63 27.62 13.31 -12.94
N GLU A 64 28.16 14.51 -12.65
CA GLU A 64 27.35 15.51 -11.94
C GLU A 64 26.30 16.00 -12.94
N ALA A 65 25.07 16.18 -12.47
CA ALA A 65 23.86 16.54 -13.23
C ALA A 65 23.09 15.39 -13.90
N VAL A 66 22.39 14.59 -13.09
CA VAL A 66 21.06 14.12 -13.51
C VAL A 66 20.08 14.12 -12.34
N ALA A 67 19.25 15.16 -12.36
CA ALA A 67 17.86 15.19 -11.93
C ALA A 67 17.56 14.91 -10.44
N ASP A 68 17.57 16.00 -9.67
CA ASP A 68 16.52 16.26 -8.70
C ASP A 68 15.16 16.19 -9.43
N VAL A 69 14.55 15.00 -9.46
CA VAL A 69 13.18 14.84 -9.95
C VAL A 69 12.27 15.19 -8.79
N ASP A 70 11.99 16.49 -8.71
CA ASP A 70 10.85 17.05 -8.00
C ASP A 70 9.57 16.39 -8.55
N MET A 71 9.16 15.30 -7.90
CA MET A 71 7.95 14.53 -8.22
C MET A 71 6.77 15.05 -7.38
N ASP A 72 6.68 16.37 -7.17
CA ASP A 72 5.49 17.01 -6.58
C ASP A 72 4.60 17.65 -7.66
N ALA A 73 4.37 16.92 -8.75
CA ALA A 73 3.20 17.13 -9.56
C ALA A 73 2.04 16.41 -8.89
N SER A 74 1.25 17.18 -8.14
CA SER A 74 -0.08 16.86 -7.62
C SER A 74 -1.03 16.36 -8.72
N THR A 75 -0.80 15.13 -9.18
CA THR A 75 -1.59 14.42 -10.17
C THR A 75 -2.82 13.84 -9.47
N LYS A 76 -3.75 14.71 -9.07
CA LYS A 76 -5.13 14.26 -8.91
C LYS A 76 -5.55 13.74 -10.29
N PRO A 77 -5.89 12.44 -10.44
CA PRO A 77 -6.27 11.92 -11.74
C PRO A 77 -7.59 12.57 -12.15
N THR A 78 -7.53 13.57 -13.03
CA THR A 78 -8.72 14.10 -13.70
C THR A 78 -9.18 13.03 -14.68
N ARG A 79 -10.21 12.26 -14.31
CA ARG A 79 -10.79 11.25 -15.19
C ARG A 79 -11.25 11.90 -16.50
N SER A 80 -10.96 11.26 -17.63
CA SER A 80 -11.42 11.76 -18.92
C SER A 80 -12.96 11.78 -18.98
N LYS A 81 -13.55 12.72 -19.74
CA LYS A 81 -15.02 12.79 -19.91
C LYS A 81 -15.62 11.46 -20.39
N ARG A 82 -14.86 10.69 -21.17
CA ARG A 82 -15.24 9.35 -21.67
C ARG A 82 -15.29 8.32 -20.55
N GLU A 83 -14.32 8.35 -19.64
CA GLU A 83 -14.25 7.47 -18.49
C GLU A 83 -15.39 7.75 -17.49
N VAL A 84 -15.72 9.03 -17.28
CA VAL A 84 -16.86 9.44 -16.43
C VAL A 84 -18.18 8.93 -17.00
N LYS A 85 -18.42 9.06 -18.32
CA LYS A 85 -19.62 8.52 -18.98
C LYS A 85 -19.72 7.00 -18.82
N ARG A 86 -18.62 6.28 -19.07
CA ARG A 86 -18.57 4.82 -18.93
C ARG A 86 -18.88 4.35 -17.49
N LEU A 87 -18.38 5.08 -16.48
CA LEU A 87 -18.69 4.80 -15.08
C LEU A 87 -20.14 5.11 -14.72
N GLN A 88 -20.72 6.17 -15.27
CA GLN A 88 -22.13 6.52 -15.08
C GLN A 88 -23.06 5.47 -15.71
N GLU A 89 -22.78 5.04 -16.94
CA GLU A 89 -23.52 3.97 -17.62
C GLU A 89 -23.43 2.64 -16.85
N ALA A 90 -22.23 2.27 -16.40
CA ALA A 90 -22.04 1.07 -15.57
C ALA A 90 -22.78 1.16 -14.22
N ARG A 91 -22.91 2.35 -13.65
CA ARG A 91 -23.68 2.58 -12.42
C ARG A 91 -25.19 2.57 -12.68
N ALA A 92 -25.66 3.04 -13.83
CA ALA A 92 -27.06 3.00 -14.24
C ALA A 92 -27.53 1.56 -14.54
N GLN A 93 -26.66 0.72 -15.12
CA GLN A 93 -26.93 -0.70 -15.35
C GLN A 93 -26.88 -1.54 -14.07
N ARG A 94 -26.39 -0.97 -12.96
CA ARG A 94 -26.34 -1.66 -11.67
C ARG A 94 -27.74 -1.70 -11.06
N GLN A 95 -28.49 -2.76 -11.36
CA GLN A 95 -29.71 -3.07 -10.63
C GLN A 95 -29.36 -3.25 -9.14
N GLU A 96 -29.76 -2.27 -8.32
CA GLU A 96 -29.61 -2.34 -6.88
C GLU A 96 -30.45 -3.51 -6.37
N LYS A 97 -29.78 -4.62 -6.06
CA LYS A 97 -30.36 -5.68 -5.23
C LYS A 97 -30.57 -5.08 -3.84
N LYS A 98 -31.69 -4.39 -3.63
CA LYS A 98 -32.13 -3.90 -2.32
C LYS A 98 -32.10 -5.11 -1.40
N SER A 99 -31.14 -5.12 -0.47
CA SER A 99 -31.05 -6.21 0.49
C SER A 99 -32.37 -6.22 1.26
N ARG A 100 -33.11 -7.33 1.23
CA ARG A 100 -34.37 -7.53 1.96
C ARG A 100 -34.10 -7.58 3.47
N LYS A 101 -33.67 -6.46 4.04
CA LYS A 101 -33.61 -6.29 5.48
C LYS A 101 -35.05 -6.17 5.95
N ARG A 102 -35.43 -7.05 6.89
CA ARG A 102 -36.74 -6.99 7.55
C ARG A 102 -36.88 -5.63 8.21
N ALA A 103 -38.08 -5.04 8.15
CA ALA A 103 -38.38 -3.80 8.85
C ALA A 103 -38.07 -4.00 10.34
N ARG A 104 -37.21 -3.13 10.89
CA ARG A 104 -37.00 -3.07 12.33
C ARG A 104 -38.14 -2.24 12.91
N ASN A 105 -39.10 -2.91 13.55
CA ASN A 105 -40.18 -2.25 14.29
C ASN A 105 -39.59 -1.63 15.56
N GLN A 106 -38.92 -0.48 15.43
CA GLN A 106 -38.54 0.32 16.57
C GLN A 106 -39.72 1.23 16.94
N VAL A 107 -40.64 0.70 17.75
CA VAL A 107 -41.56 1.55 18.50
C VAL A 107 -40.73 2.14 19.65
N ALA A 108 -40.13 3.31 19.41
CA ALA A 108 -39.46 4.06 20.45
C ALA A 108 -40.46 5.05 21.07
N PHE A 109 -40.66 4.98 22.38
CA PHE A 109 -41.44 5.97 23.10
C PHE A 109 -40.72 7.33 23.05
N PRO A 110 -41.46 8.46 22.87
CA PRO A 110 -40.84 9.77 22.90
C PRO A 110 -40.18 10.01 24.26
N LYS A 111 -38.87 10.27 24.24
CA LYS A 111 -38.11 10.61 25.46
C LYS A 111 -38.64 11.94 25.99
N LYS A 112 -39.30 11.92 27.17
CA LYS A 112 -39.74 13.14 27.85
C LYS A 112 -38.54 14.07 28.04
N LYS A 113 -38.62 15.31 27.51
CA LYS A 113 -37.62 16.34 27.78
C LYS A 113 -37.62 16.59 29.30
N LYS A 114 -36.45 16.54 29.93
CA LYS A 114 -36.31 16.93 31.35
C LYS A 114 -36.78 18.38 31.46
N PRO A 115 -37.66 18.75 32.41
CA PRO A 115 -38.04 20.14 32.59
C PRO A 115 -36.77 20.95 32.88
N GLY A 116 -36.62 22.05 32.14
CA GLY A 116 -35.47 22.95 32.23
C GLY A 116 -35.23 23.37 33.67
N LYS A 117 -33.97 23.31 34.09
CA LYS A 117 -33.56 23.79 35.40
C LYS A 117 -33.37 25.31 35.28
N ARG A 118 -34.36 26.05 35.79
CA ARG A 118 -34.41 27.49 36.08
C ARG A 118 -34.49 28.42 34.88
#